data_AF-A0A231V1N8-F1
#
_entry.id   AF-A0A231V1N8-F1
#
_cell.length_a   1.000
_cell.length_b   1.000
_cell.length_c   1.000
_cell.angle_alpha   90.00
_cell.angle_beta   90.00
_cell.angle_gamma   90.00
#
_symmetry.space_group_name_H-M   'P 1'
#
loop_
_entity.id
_entity.type
_entity.pdbx_description
1 polymer ?
#
loop_
_entity_poly.entity_id
_entity_poly.type
_entity_poly.pdbx_seq_one_letter_code
_entity_poly.pdbx_strand_id
1 'polypeptide(L)'
;MALSVYLRALALNEELPRRRPRSYASIADKAAVAQLLGLLGQSRIANNLNQLAYHANVGSLAMDDRTREQIDEAYDTVLLMRTTLMRALGYRE
;
A
#
# COMPACT_ATOMS: atom_id res chain seq x y z
N MET A 1 -9.44 -15.82 -22.36
CA MET A 1 -10.14 -17.10 -22.18
C MET A 1 -9.56 -18.05 -23.20
N ALA A 2 -9.20 -19.27 -22.82
CA ALA A 2 -8.73 -20.27 -23.76
C ALA A 2 -9.90 -20.77 -24.63
N LEU A 3 -9.63 -21.14 -25.89
CA LEU A 3 -10.64 -21.61 -26.83
C LEU A 3 -11.39 -22.85 -26.34
N SER A 4 -10.68 -23.76 -25.67
CA SER A 4 -11.25 -24.97 -25.07
C SER A 4 -12.35 -24.67 -24.05
N VAL A 5 -12.19 -23.62 -23.24
CA VAL A 5 -13.18 -23.18 -22.25
C VAL A 5 -14.44 -22.61 -22.93
N TYR A 6 -14.24 -21.88 -24.03
CA TYR A 6 -15.36 -21.35 -24.82
C TYR A 6 -16.19 -22.47 -25.45
N LEU A 7 -15.51 -23.42 -26.10
CA LEU A 7 -16.15 -24.55 -26.77
C LEU A 7 -16.88 -25.45 -25.78
N ARG A 8 -16.29 -25.70 -24.61
CA ARG A 8 -16.95 -26.47 -23.53
C ARG A 8 -18.23 -25.79 -23.06
N ALA A 9 -18.19 -24.49 -22.76
CA ALA A 9 -19.35 -23.76 -22.28
C ALA A 9 -20.48 -23.74 -23.33
N LEU A 10 -20.13 -23.59 -24.61
CA LEU A 10 -21.09 -23.67 -25.71
C LEU A 10 -21.71 -25.08 -25.86
N ALA A 11 -20.88 -26.12 -25.78
CA ALA A 11 -21.32 -27.50 -25.95
C ALA A 11 -22.17 -28.01 -24.77
N LEU A 12 -21.90 -27.53 -23.56
CA LEU A 12 -22.58 -27.93 -22.32
C LEU A 12 -23.69 -26.95 -21.91
N ASN A 13 -23.93 -25.90 -22.70
CA ASN A 13 -24.89 -24.84 -22.39
C ASN A 13 -24.64 -24.18 -21.02
N GLU A 14 -23.37 -24.08 -20.63
CA GLU A 14 -22.92 -23.49 -19.37
C GLU A 14 -22.76 -21.98 -19.51
N GLU A 15 -22.98 -21.26 -18.40
CA GLU A 15 -22.78 -19.82 -18.37
C GLU A 15 -21.29 -19.48 -18.54
N LEU A 16 -20.98 -18.64 -19.54
CA LEU A 16 -19.61 -18.25 -19.82
C LEU A 16 -19.04 -17.44 -18.64
N PRO A 17 -17.84 -17.78 -18.14
CA PRO A 17 -17.24 -17.04 -17.05
C PRO A 17 -17.03 -15.59 -17.48
N ARG A 18 -17.60 -14.64 -16.71
CA ARG A 18 -17.40 -13.20 -16.94
C ARG A 18 -15.91 -12.89 -16.96
N ARG A 19 -15.43 -12.37 -18.09
CA ARG A 19 -14.06 -11.88 -18.21
C ARG A 19 -13.88 -10.75 -17.20
N ARG A 20 -12.99 -10.93 -16.22
CA ARG A 20 -12.56 -9.80 -15.39
C ARG A 20 -11.91 -8.76 -16.30
N PRO A 21 -12.34 -7.49 -16.23
CA PRO A 21 -11.71 -6.43 -17.00
C PRO A 21 -10.23 -6.38 -16.65
N ARG A 22 -9.38 -6.26 -17.66
CA ARG A 22 -7.94 -6.15 -17.47
C ARG A 22 -7.68 -4.78 -16.84
N SER A 23 -6.95 -4.76 -15.72
CA SER A 23 -6.50 -3.51 -15.10
C SER A 23 -5.78 -2.64 -16.15
N TYR A 24 -6.17 -1.37 -16.27
CA TYR A 24 -5.58 -0.38 -17.17
C TYR A 24 -4.21 0.11 -16.71
N ALA A 25 -3.81 -0.18 -15.46
CA ALA A 25 -2.50 0.20 -14.95
C ALA A 25 -1.41 -0.50 -15.77
N SER A 26 -0.48 0.29 -16.30
CA SER A 26 0.63 -0.25 -17.09
C SER A 26 1.54 -1.11 -16.21
N ILE A 27 2.35 -1.97 -16.84
CA ILE A 27 3.36 -2.76 -16.11
C ILE A 27 4.37 -1.81 -15.43
N ALA A 28 4.67 -0.68 -16.06
CA ALA A 28 5.56 0.35 -15.52
C ALA A 28 4.99 0.97 -14.23
N ASP A 29 3.70 1.30 -14.20
CA ASP A 29 3.06 1.87 -12.99
C ASP A 29 3.09 0.88 -11.84
N LYS A 30 2.82 -0.41 -12.13
CA LYS A 30 2.88 -1.47 -11.12
C LYS A 30 4.29 -1.67 -10.57
N ALA A 31 5.30 -1.60 -11.44
CA ALA A 31 6.70 -1.70 -11.04
C ALA A 31 7.13 -0.50 -10.18
N ALA A 32 6.75 0.72 -10.58
CA ALA A 32 7.04 1.93 -9.82
C ALA A 32 6.39 1.90 -8.42
N VAL A 33 5.13 1.47 -8.32
CA VAL A 33 4.44 1.34 -7.03
C VAL A 33 5.06 0.24 -6.17
N ALA A 34 5.41 -0.92 -6.75
CA ALA A 34 6.09 -1.98 -6.02
C ALA A 34 7.46 -1.54 -5.50
N GLN A 35 8.21 -0.78 -6.31
CA GLN A 35 9.50 -0.22 -5.91
C GLN A 35 9.33 0.79 -4.77
N LEU A 36 8.35 1.70 -4.86
CA LEU A 36 8.05 2.67 -3.81
C LEU A 36 7.65 1.98 -2.50
N LEU A 37 6.84 0.93 -2.55
CA LEU A 37 6.50 0.11 -1.38
C LEU A 37 7.73 -0.58 -0.78
N GLY A 38 8.61 -1.12 -1.62
CA GLY A 38 9.88 -1.70 -1.18
C GLY A 38 10.76 -0.68 -0.46
N LEU A 39 10.90 0.52 -1.02
CA LEU A 39 11.65 1.62 -0.41
C LEU A 39 11.02 2.10 0.90
N LEU A 40 9.69 2.18 0.98
CA LEU A 40 8.98 2.54 2.20
C LEU A 40 9.16 1.47 3.29
N GLY A 41 9.10 0.18 2.94
CA GLY A 41 9.38 -0.92 3.86
C GLY A 41 10.84 -1.02 4.30
N GLN A 42 11.78 -0.63 3.42
CA GLN A 42 13.20 -0.49 3.76
C GLN A 42 13.51 0.76 4.57
N SER A 43 12.61 1.74 4.58
CA SER A 43 12.78 2.95 5.38
C SER A 43 12.85 2.57 6.85
N ARG A 44 13.68 3.28 7.61
CA ARG A 44 13.79 3.08 9.06
C ARG A 44 12.68 3.78 9.85
N ILE A 45 11.62 4.26 9.19
CA ILE A 45 10.58 5.09 9.79
C ILE A 45 9.90 4.38 10.96
N ALA A 46 9.48 3.13 10.79
CA ALA A 46 8.84 2.36 11.86
C ALA A 46 9.76 2.15 13.08
N ASN A 47 11.05 1.90 12.82
CA ASN A 47 12.05 1.72 13.89
C ASN A 47 12.31 3.05 14.61
N ASN A 48 12.45 4.15 13.87
CA ASN A 48 12.64 5.48 14.44
C ASN A 48 11.43 5.93 15.28
N LEU A 49 10.19 5.66 14.81
CA LEU A 49 8.97 5.91 15.59
C LEU A 49 8.94 5.08 16.88
N ASN A 50 9.37 3.82 16.83
CA ASN A 50 9.45 2.97 18.02
C ASN A 50 10.50 3.48 19.03
N GLN A 51 11.62 4.02 18.55
CA GLN A 51 12.64 4.66 19.39
C GLN A 51 12.10 5.94 20.04
N LEU A 52 11.39 6.78 19.29
CA LEU A 52 10.73 7.98 19.84
C LEU A 52 9.70 7.60 20.91
N ALA A 53 8.85 6.61 20.65
CA ALA A 53 7.88 6.11 21.62
C ALA A 53 8.56 5.58 22.90
N TYR A 54 9.66 4.83 22.75
CA TYR A 54 10.45 4.36 23.88
C TYR A 54 11.03 5.52 24.69
N HIS A 55 11.68 6.48 24.03
CA HIS A 55 12.28 7.63 24.69
C HIS A 55 11.24 8.52 25.39
N ALA A 56 10.06 8.67 24.79
CA ALA A 56 8.92 9.37 25.39
C ALA A 56 8.42 8.64 26.65
N ASN A 57 8.24 7.32 26.57
CA ASN A 57 7.75 6.50 27.68
C ASN A 57 8.72 6.49 28.88
N VAL A 58 10.04 6.50 28.62
CA VAL A 58 11.07 6.56 29.66
C VAL A 58 11.34 8.00 30.13
N GLY A 59 10.63 9.00 29.58
CA GLY A 59 10.78 10.41 29.96
C GLY A 59 12.11 11.04 29.54
N SER A 60 12.83 10.38 28.63
CA SER A 60 14.12 10.83 28.10
C SER A 60 14.02 11.65 26.81
N LEU A 61 12.83 11.66 26.19
CA LEU A 61 12.57 12.49 25.03
C LEU A 61 12.29 13.92 25.48
N ALA A 62 13.22 14.83 25.23
CA ALA A 62 12.97 16.26 25.34
C ALA A 62 11.95 16.66 24.26
N MET A 63 10.67 16.63 24.61
CA MET A 63 9.57 17.05 23.74
C MET A 63 9.23 18.51 23.99
N ASP A 64 9.91 19.41 23.28
CA ASP A 64 9.36 20.74 23.06
C ASP A 64 8.18 20.66 22.06
N ASP A 65 7.33 21.68 22.06
CA ASP A 65 6.11 21.67 21.25
C ASP A 65 6.41 21.60 19.75
N ARG A 66 7.52 22.22 19.32
CA ARG A 66 8.01 22.19 17.94
C ARG A 66 8.39 20.78 17.49
N THR A 67 9.09 20.02 18.33
CA THR A 67 9.49 18.64 18.00
C THR A 67 8.27 17.73 17.93
N ARG A 68 7.24 17.97 18.77
CA ARG A 68 5.97 17.25 18.69
C ARG A 68 5.25 17.52 17.36
N GLU A 69 5.12 18.79 16.99
CA GLU A 69 4.50 19.18 15.71
C GLU A 69 5.23 18.56 14.50
N GLN A 70 6.56 18.55 14.49
CA GLN A 70 7.35 17.95 13.41
C GLN A 70 7.17 16.43 13.32
N ILE A 71 6.99 15.74 14.45
CA ILE A 71 6.74 14.30 14.47
C ILE A 71 5.32 13.99 13.98
N ASP A 72 4.33 14.76 14.42
CA ASP A 72 2.93 14.60 13.99
C ASP A 72 2.80 14.86 12.47
N GLU A 73 3.43 15.93 11.96
CA GLU A 73 3.47 16.22 10.51
C GLU A 73 4.13 15.08 9.71
N ALA A 74 5.25 14.54 10.21
CA ALA A 74 5.93 13.43 9.57
C ALA A 74 5.09 12.14 9.60
N TYR A 75 4.42 11.86 10.72
CA TYR A 75 3.51 10.72 10.86
C TYR A 75 2.35 10.81 9.88
N ASP A 76 1.67 11.96 9.81
CA ASP A 76 0.56 12.21 8.91
C ASP A 76 0.98 12.09 7.45
N THR A 77 2.16 12.61 7.10
CA THR A 77 2.72 12.51 5.75
C THR A 77 2.97 11.06 5.35
N VAL A 78 3.53 10.24 6.25
CA VAL A 78 3.76 8.81 6.01
C VAL A 78 2.44 8.04 5.92
N LEU A 79 1.48 8.34 6.78
CA LEU A 79 0.15 7.73 6.76
C LEU A 79 -0.60 8.07 5.47
N LEU A 80 -0.52 9.31 5.01
CA LEU A 80 -1.09 9.76 3.74
C LEU A 80 -0.46 9.03 2.55
N MET A 81 0.87 8.89 2.53
CA MET A 81 1.57 8.12 1.50
C MET A 81 1.11 6.65 1.49
N ARG A 82 1.08 6.00 2.66
CA ARG A 82 0.62 4.61 2.79
C ARG A 82 -0.82 4.44 2.32
N THR A 83 -1.75 5.24 2.82
CA THR A 83 -3.19 5.12 2.51
C THR A 83 -3.47 5.41 1.04
N THR A 84 -2.80 6.40 0.45
CA THR A 84 -2.90 6.73 -0.99
C THR A 84 -2.41 5.55 -1.83
N LEU A 85 -1.30 4.92 -1.46
CA LEU A 85 -0.78 3.75 -2.16
C LEU A 85 -1.69 2.52 -2.03
N MET A 86 -2.19 2.23 -0.83
CA MET A 86 -3.12 1.12 -0.61
C MET A 86 -4.40 1.28 -1.44
N ARG A 87 -4.95 2.50 -1.50
CA ARG A 87 -6.10 2.82 -2.36
C ARG A 87 -5.79 2.66 -3.84
N ALA A 88 -4.64 3.17 -4.30
CA ALA A 88 -4.21 3.05 -5.70
C ALA A 88 -4.03 1.59 -6.14
N LEU A 89 -3.65 0.71 -5.20
CA LEU A 89 -3.51 -0.73 -5.41
C LEU A 89 -4.83 -1.52 -5.29
N GLY A 90 -5.92 -0.87 -4.89
CA GLY A 90 -7.24 -1.49 -4.78
C GLY A 90 -7.46 -2.27 -3.47
N TYR A 91 -6.61 -2.07 -2.46
CA TYR A 91 -6.88 -2.53 -1.11
C TYR A 91 -7.91 -1.60 -0.46
N ARG A 92 -8.96 -2.17 0.12
CA ARG A 92 -9.91 -1.46 0.99
C ARG A 92 -9.51 -1.75 2.43
N GLU A 93 -9.15 -0.73 3.19
CA GLU A 93 -9.12 -0.80 4.66
C GLU A 93 -10.54 -0.86 5.22
#